data_AF-A0A1H3G915-F1
#
_entry.id   AF-A0A1H3G915-F1
#
_cell.length_a   1.000
_cell.length_b   1.000
_cell.length_c   1.000
_cell.angle_alpha   90.00
_cell.angle_beta   90.00
_cell.angle_gamma   90.00
#
_symmetry.space_group_name_H-M   'P 1'
#
loop_
_entity.id
_entity.type
_entity.pdbx_description
1 polymer ?
#
loop_
_entity_poly.entity_id
_entity_poly.type
_entity_poly.pdbx_seq_one_letter_code
_entity_poly.pdbx_strand_id
1 'polypeptide(L)'
;MKKLLVLFFTVITFSGCSSSINDKEYYFNFMDLERLWEYSEGESQIIAFIDTGISEQAKALYSDRIIDTYNSIEDSKNVVDNHGHGTQIISISSGNGEKGIWGIAPKAKVIVIKALGDEGEVEDPTSIVKAIDYAISKEVDIINMSFGSFVSNSDIENQIQLAIKNNSFFAD
;
A
#
# COMPACT_ATOMS: atom_id res chain seq x y z
N MET A 1 20.14 -14.69 2.28
CA MET A 1 18.79 -15.29 2.26
C MET A 1 17.88 -14.41 3.11
N LYS A 2 17.07 -13.54 2.50
CA LYS A 2 16.06 -12.77 3.22
C LYS A 2 14.88 -13.71 3.52
N LYS A 3 14.43 -13.73 4.78
CA LYS A 3 13.37 -14.63 5.25
C LYS A 3 12.01 -14.08 4.79
N LEU A 4 11.18 -14.95 4.22
CA LEU A 4 9.78 -14.68 3.90
C LEU A 4 9.01 -14.39 5.20
N LEU A 5 8.45 -13.18 5.33
CA LEU A 5 7.55 -12.81 6.43
C LEU A 5 6.20 -12.47 5.83
N VAL A 6 5.24 -13.40 5.90
CA VAL A 6 3.86 -13.15 5.48
C VAL A 6 3.13 -12.42 6.59
N LEU A 7 2.86 -11.13 6.41
CA LEU A 7 1.98 -10.34 7.28
C LEU A 7 0.61 -10.25 6.60
N PHE A 8 -0.37 -11.00 7.13
CA PHE A 8 -1.78 -10.83 6.81
C PHE A 8 -2.35 -9.78 7.77
N PHE A 9 -2.94 -8.70 7.25
CA PHE A 9 -3.66 -7.73 8.08
C PHE A 9 -5.14 -7.68 7.71
N THR A 10 -5.93 -8.63 8.23
CA THR A 10 -7.38 -8.44 8.28
C THR A 10 -7.71 -7.40 9.35
N VAL A 11 -7.90 -6.14 8.96
CA VAL A 11 -8.40 -5.10 9.88
C VAL A 11 -9.93 -5.21 9.97
N ILE A 12 -10.42 -5.67 11.12
CA ILE A 12 -11.81 -5.44 11.54
C ILE A 12 -11.91 -3.95 11.87
N THR A 13 -12.61 -3.18 11.04
CA THR A 13 -12.87 -1.77 11.33
C THR A 13 -13.78 -1.67 12.57
N PHE A 14 -13.24 -1.14 13.67
CA PHE A 14 -14.07 -0.58 14.73
C PHE A 14 -14.10 0.93 14.56
N SER A 15 -15.29 1.46 14.25
CA SER A 15 -15.59 2.89 14.26
C SER A 15 -15.49 3.44 15.69
N GLY A 16 -14.27 3.64 16.17
CA GLY A 16 -13.96 4.36 17.40
C GLY A 16 -13.56 5.78 17.04
N CYS A 17 -14.49 6.73 17.12
CA CYS A 17 -14.19 8.14 16.99
C CYS A 17 -13.31 8.57 18.17
N SER A 18 -11.99 8.67 17.97
CA SER A 18 -11.07 9.30 18.93
C SER A 18 -11.01 10.79 18.62
N SER A 19 -11.46 11.62 19.56
CA SER A 19 -11.57 13.08 19.44
C SER A 19 -10.30 13.83 19.88
N SER A 20 -9.15 13.15 19.94
CA SER A 20 -7.88 13.76 20.34
C SER A 20 -6.75 13.38 19.37
N ILE A 21 -6.08 14.39 18.81
CA ILE A 21 -4.94 14.26 17.88
C ILE A 21 -3.70 13.62 18.56
N ASN A 22 -3.75 13.43 19.89
CA ASN A 22 -2.64 12.90 20.69
C ASN A 22 -2.86 11.47 21.21
N ASP A 23 -4.04 10.87 21.06
CA ASP A 23 -4.25 9.47 21.43
C ASP A 23 -3.86 8.60 20.23
N LYS A 24 -2.62 8.10 20.26
CA LYS A 24 -2.12 7.04 19.38
C LYS A 24 -3.20 5.95 19.28
N GLU A 25 -3.62 5.63 18.05
CA GLU A 25 -4.73 4.70 17.79
C GLU A 25 -4.54 3.34 18.48
N TYR A 26 -5.63 2.60 18.72
CA TYR A 26 -5.57 1.28 19.39
C TYR A 26 -4.48 0.36 18.82
N TYR A 27 -4.35 0.33 17.48
CA TYR A 27 -3.36 -0.49 16.80
C TYR A 27 -1.92 -0.12 17.17
N PHE A 28 -1.66 1.16 17.46
CA PHE A 28 -0.33 1.65 17.78
C PHE A 28 0.20 0.97 19.04
N ASN A 29 -0.63 0.92 20.07
CA ASN A 29 -0.29 0.27 21.34
C ASN A 29 -0.39 -1.24 21.24
N PHE A 30 -1.39 -1.76 20.52
CA PHE A 30 -1.57 -3.21 20.34
C PHE A 30 -0.38 -3.87 19.64
N MET A 31 0.18 -3.21 18.62
CA MET A 31 1.37 -3.69 17.89
C MET A 31 2.69 -3.26 18.53
N ASP A 32 2.65 -2.44 19.58
CA ASP A 32 3.84 -1.86 20.21
C ASP A 32 4.74 -1.13 19.19
N LEU A 33 4.14 -0.26 18.37
CA LEU A 33 4.82 0.42 17.26
C LEU A 33 6.02 1.24 17.73
N GLU A 34 5.95 1.84 18.91
CA GLU A 34 7.06 2.59 19.49
C GLU A 34 8.29 1.70 19.68
N ARG A 35 8.10 0.48 20.18
CA ARG A 35 9.19 -0.49 20.31
C ARG A 35 9.66 -1.02 18.96
N LEU A 36 8.75 -1.23 18.00
CA LEU A 36 9.15 -1.67 16.65
C LEU A 36 10.02 -0.63 15.94
N TRP A 37 9.71 0.65 16.13
CA TRP A 37 10.45 1.76 15.54
C TRP A 37 11.83 1.97 16.16
N GLU A 38 12.10 1.45 17.36
CA GLU A 38 13.49 1.36 17.87
C GLU A 38 14.40 0.51 16.94
N TYR A 39 13.81 -0.39 16.15
CA TYR A 39 14.54 -1.21 15.17
C TYR A 39 14.51 -0.61 13.77
N SER A 40 13.34 -0.17 13.29
CA SER A 40 13.17 0.39 11.95
C SER A 40 11.81 1.06 11.80
N GLU A 41 11.78 2.17 11.05
CA GLU A 41 10.56 2.85 10.61
C GLU A 41 10.32 2.66 9.09
N GLY A 42 11.11 1.79 8.46
CA GLY A 42 10.95 1.41 7.05
C GLY A 42 11.81 2.19 6.05
N GLU A 43 12.76 3.02 6.50
CA GLU A 43 13.55 3.96 5.68
C GLU A 43 14.21 3.35 4.44
N SER A 44 14.56 2.06 4.52
CA SER A 44 15.26 1.34 3.45
C SER A 44 14.34 0.51 2.56
N GLN A 45 13.02 0.63 2.72
CA GLN A 45 12.05 -0.19 2.00
C GLN A 45 11.26 0.65 0.99
N ILE A 46 11.04 0.07 -0.19
CA ILE A 46 10.14 0.60 -1.21
C ILE A 46 8.89 -0.27 -1.25
N ILE A 47 7.73 0.35 -1.02
CA ILE A 47 6.43 -0.31 -1.02
C ILE A 47 5.61 0.22 -2.21
N ALA A 48 5.22 -0.67 -3.11
CA ALA A 48 4.20 -0.38 -4.11
C ALA A 48 2.81 -0.73 -3.57
N PHE A 49 1.88 0.22 -3.61
CA PHE A 49 0.47 -0.02 -3.33
C PHE A 49 -0.28 -0.07 -4.64
N ILE A 50 -0.82 -1.25 -4.96
CA ILE A 50 -1.71 -1.43 -6.11
C ILE A 50 -3.13 -1.37 -5.54
N ASP A 51 -3.87 -0.30 -5.84
CA ASP A 51 -5.19 -0.05 -5.22
C ASP A 51 -6.00 0.98 -6.04
N THR A 52 -6.95 1.70 -5.42
CA THR A 52 -7.80 2.74 -6.04
C THR A 52 -7.10 4.09 -6.22
N GLY A 53 -5.88 4.26 -5.70
CA GLY A 53 -5.06 5.46 -5.82
C GLY A 53 -4.67 6.08 -4.48
N ILE A 54 -4.39 7.39 -4.49
CA ILE A 54 -4.23 8.22 -3.29
C ILE A 54 -4.96 9.57 -3.43
N SER A 55 -5.58 10.05 -2.36
CA SER A 55 -6.18 11.40 -2.33
C SER A 55 -5.11 12.49 -2.44
N GLU A 56 -5.47 13.63 -3.03
CA GLU A 56 -4.52 14.75 -3.17
C GLU A 56 -4.05 15.30 -1.82
N GLN A 57 -4.88 15.23 -0.77
CA GLN A 57 -4.47 15.64 0.57
C GLN A 57 -3.40 14.71 1.15
N ALA A 58 -3.61 13.38 1.09
CA ALA A 58 -2.63 12.41 1.57
C ALA A 58 -1.34 12.45 0.73
N LYS A 59 -1.47 12.60 -0.59
CA LYS A 59 -0.34 12.75 -1.51
C LYS A 59 0.52 13.97 -1.16
N ALA A 60 -0.10 15.10 -0.81
CA ALA A 60 0.62 16.28 -0.37
C ALA A 60 1.35 16.04 0.97
N LEU A 61 0.69 15.39 1.93
CA LEU A 61 1.25 15.07 3.25
C LEU A 61 2.44 14.10 3.18
N TYR A 62 2.45 13.17 2.22
CA TYR A 62 3.49 12.14 2.09
C TYR A 62 4.45 12.41 0.91
N SER A 63 4.44 13.64 0.39
CA SER A 63 5.14 14.02 -0.84
C SER A 63 6.67 13.84 -0.79
N ASP A 64 7.25 13.83 0.41
CA ASP A 64 8.67 13.55 0.65
C ASP A 64 9.04 12.07 0.44
N ARG A 65 8.06 11.17 0.49
CA ARG A 65 8.25 9.71 0.43
C ARG A 65 7.58 9.04 -0.75
N ILE A 66 6.61 9.68 -1.40
CA ILE A 66 6.05 9.20 -2.67
C ILE A 66 7.08 9.45 -3.76
N ILE A 67 7.70 8.37 -4.24
CA ILE A 67 8.80 8.45 -5.21
C ILE A 67 8.35 8.22 -6.67
N ASP A 68 7.18 7.63 -6.88
CA ASP A 68 6.56 7.54 -8.22
C ASP A 68 5.05 7.26 -8.13
N THR A 69 4.35 7.52 -9.24
CA THR A 69 2.92 7.20 -9.38
C THR A 69 2.60 6.65 -10.77
N TYR A 70 1.68 5.69 -10.83
CA TYR A 70 1.21 5.10 -12.08
C TYR A 70 -0.26 4.72 -12.02
N ASN A 71 -1.01 4.98 -13.09
CA ASN A 71 -2.37 4.51 -13.26
C ASN A 71 -2.36 3.50 -14.41
N SER A 72 -2.55 2.22 -14.09
CA SER A 72 -2.50 1.12 -15.04
C SER A 72 -3.79 0.93 -15.84
N ILE A 73 -4.88 1.59 -15.41
CA ILE A 73 -6.17 1.62 -16.12
C ILE A 73 -6.05 2.56 -17.33
N GLU A 74 -5.50 3.76 -17.11
CA GLU A 74 -5.42 4.82 -18.12
C GLU A 74 -4.03 4.98 -18.77
N ASP A 75 -3.04 4.22 -18.32
CA ASP A 75 -1.63 4.38 -18.69
C ASP A 75 -1.11 5.82 -18.50
N SER A 76 -1.31 6.34 -17.28
CA SER A 76 -1.01 7.74 -16.94
C SER A 76 -0.32 7.86 -15.57
N LYS A 77 0.01 9.09 -15.16
CA LYS A 77 0.50 9.37 -13.79
C LYS A 77 -0.62 9.77 -12.82
N ASN A 78 -1.86 9.88 -13.29
CA ASN A 78 -2.99 10.34 -12.51
C ASN A 78 -3.54 9.24 -11.62
N VAL A 79 -3.24 9.29 -10.32
CA VAL A 79 -3.63 8.28 -9.32
C VAL A 79 -4.61 8.83 -8.30
N VAL A 80 -5.41 9.84 -8.66
CA VAL A 80 -6.43 10.39 -7.76
C VAL A 80 -7.37 9.28 -7.31
N ASP A 81 -7.56 9.20 -6.00
CA ASP A 81 -8.45 8.24 -5.36
C ASP A 81 -9.84 8.84 -5.13
N ASN A 82 -10.80 8.46 -5.97
CA ASN A 82 -12.20 8.83 -5.80
C ASN A 82 -12.99 7.84 -4.94
N HIS A 83 -12.41 6.67 -4.63
CA HIS A 83 -13.04 5.63 -3.80
C HIS A 83 -12.66 5.78 -2.32
N GLY A 84 -11.37 5.98 -2.04
CA GLY A 84 -10.81 6.21 -0.70
C GLY A 84 -10.06 5.01 -0.10
N HIS A 85 -10.25 3.81 -0.64
CA HIS A 85 -9.63 2.59 -0.11
C HIS A 85 -8.09 2.65 -0.16
N GLY A 86 -7.52 2.97 -1.32
CA GLY A 86 -6.06 3.10 -1.47
C GLY A 86 -5.47 4.15 -0.51
N THR A 87 -6.15 5.28 -0.33
CA THR A 87 -5.74 6.30 0.65
C THR A 87 -5.69 5.76 2.08
N GLN A 88 -6.67 4.94 2.48
CA GLN A 88 -6.71 4.32 3.81
C GLN A 88 -5.56 3.34 3.99
N ILE A 89 -5.35 2.43 3.03
CA ILE A 89 -4.29 1.42 3.08
C ILE A 89 -2.90 2.07 3.14
N ILE A 90 -2.65 3.07 2.30
CA ILE A 90 -1.38 3.82 2.31
C ILE A 90 -1.20 4.54 3.64
N SER A 91 -2.26 5.09 4.24
CA SER A 91 -2.14 5.81 5.52
C SER A 91 -1.86 4.87 6.70
N ILE A 92 -2.47 3.68 6.74
CA ILE A 92 -2.18 2.66 7.76
C ILE A 92 -0.75 2.13 7.63
N SER A 93 -0.22 2.07 6.42
CA SER A 93 1.15 1.60 6.21
C SER A 93 2.20 2.70 6.41
N SER A 94 1.99 3.91 5.88
CA SER A 94 3.05 4.91 5.70
C SER A 94 2.67 6.33 6.16
N GLY A 95 1.59 6.47 6.95
CA GLY A 95 1.21 7.73 7.60
C GLY A 95 2.30 8.28 8.51
N ASN A 96 2.54 9.60 8.47
CA ASN A 96 3.61 10.30 9.22
C ASN A 96 3.16 10.92 10.55
N GLY A 97 1.94 10.67 11.01
CA GLY A 97 1.42 11.24 12.25
C GLY A 97 0.92 12.70 12.16
N GLU A 98 1.16 13.45 11.08
CA GLU A 98 0.78 14.87 10.98
C GLU A 98 -0.75 15.12 11.02
N LYS A 99 -1.54 14.06 10.84
CA LYS A 99 -3.00 14.05 10.99
C LYS A 99 -3.51 13.07 12.05
N GLY A 100 -2.65 12.67 12.98
CA GLY A 100 -2.97 11.70 14.03
C GLY A 100 -2.93 10.24 13.58
N ILE A 101 -2.64 9.97 12.29
CA ILE A 101 -2.50 8.62 11.75
C ILE A 101 -1.01 8.27 11.63
N TRP A 102 -0.58 7.29 12.41
CA TRP A 102 0.79 6.77 12.40
C TRP A 102 0.82 5.44 11.66
N GLY A 103 1.42 5.43 10.47
CA GLY A 103 1.56 4.21 9.70
C GLY A 103 2.62 3.28 10.30
N ILE A 104 2.53 1.98 10.05
CA ILE A 104 3.46 0.97 10.58
C ILE A 104 4.92 1.26 10.18
N ALA A 105 5.14 1.68 8.93
CA ALA A 105 6.42 2.02 8.33
C ALA A 105 6.40 3.49 7.87
N PRO A 106 6.40 4.45 8.81
CA PRO A 106 6.14 5.85 8.51
C PRO A 106 7.22 6.51 7.64
N LYS A 107 8.39 5.87 7.49
CA LYS A 107 9.51 6.37 6.67
C LYS A 107 9.80 5.52 5.42
N ALA A 108 8.95 4.54 5.10
CA ALA A 108 9.07 3.81 3.85
C ALA A 108 8.89 4.72 2.62
N LYS A 109 9.58 4.38 1.53
CA LYS A 109 9.32 5.00 0.23
C LYS A 109 8.09 4.35 -0.39
N VAL A 110 7.25 5.17 -1.00
CA VAL A 110 5.93 4.75 -1.51
C VAL A 110 5.88 4.93 -3.02
N ILE A 111 5.40 3.91 -3.71
CA ILE A 111 4.94 3.99 -5.10
C ILE A 111 3.44 3.75 -5.11
N VAL A 112 2.67 4.68 -5.66
CA VAL A 112 1.22 4.55 -5.74
C VAL A 112 0.82 4.09 -7.14
N ILE A 113 0.13 2.96 -7.21
CA ILE A 113 -0.35 2.37 -8.46
C ILE A 113 -1.87 2.26 -8.43
N LYS A 114 -2.58 3.09 -9.20
CA LYS A 114 -4.04 2.96 -9.38
C LYS A 114 -4.33 1.87 -10.39
N ALA A 115 -4.94 0.78 -9.93
CA ALA A 115 -5.35 -0.35 -10.76
C ALA A 115 -6.83 -0.75 -10.57
N LEU A 116 -7.47 -0.21 -9.53
CA LEU A 116 -8.91 -0.36 -9.25
C LEU A 116 -9.66 0.94 -9.60
N GLY A 117 -10.86 0.77 -10.15
CA GLY A 117 -11.75 1.86 -10.55
C GLY A 117 -12.34 2.61 -9.35
N ASP A 118 -13.21 3.56 -9.64
CA ASP A 118 -13.79 4.45 -8.61
C ASP A 118 -14.88 3.76 -7.77
N GLU A 119 -15.37 2.61 -8.24
CA GLU A 119 -16.24 1.71 -7.47
C GLU A 119 -15.46 0.73 -6.57
N GLY A 120 -14.12 0.82 -6.55
CA GLY A 120 -13.28 -0.06 -5.74
C GLY A 120 -13.11 -1.48 -6.30
N GLU A 121 -13.46 -1.68 -7.57
CA GLU A 121 -13.39 -2.98 -8.25
C GLU A 121 -12.33 -3.01 -9.35
N VAL A 122 -11.87 -4.23 -9.66
CA VAL A 122 -11.03 -4.48 -10.83
C VAL A 122 -11.93 -4.60 -12.06
N GLU A 123 -11.96 -3.56 -12.89
CA GLU A 123 -12.77 -3.55 -14.12
C GLU A 123 -12.17 -4.42 -15.23
N ASP A 124 -10.83 -4.41 -15.35
CA ASP A 124 -10.08 -5.21 -16.33
C ASP A 124 -8.86 -5.86 -15.64
N PRO A 125 -8.76 -7.20 -15.59
CA PRO A 125 -7.60 -7.90 -15.04
C PRO A 125 -6.25 -7.50 -15.64
N THR A 126 -6.22 -6.96 -16.88
CA THR A 126 -4.97 -6.47 -17.47
C THR A 126 -4.38 -5.27 -16.72
N SER A 127 -5.20 -4.49 -16.01
CA SER A 127 -4.72 -3.38 -15.17
C SER A 127 -3.84 -3.91 -14.02
N ILE A 128 -4.16 -5.08 -13.48
CA ILE A 128 -3.39 -5.72 -12.39
C ILE A 128 -2.06 -6.25 -12.92
N VAL A 129 -2.06 -6.91 -14.09
CA VAL A 129 -0.85 -7.39 -14.76
C VAL A 129 0.12 -6.22 -15.00
N LYS A 130 -0.36 -5.12 -15.59
CA LYS A 130 0.44 -3.91 -15.82
C LYS A 130 0.94 -3.27 -14.51
N ALA A 131 0.12 -3.27 -13.47
CA ALA A 131 0.50 -2.73 -12.17
C ALA A 131 1.64 -3.53 -11.52
N ILE A 132 1.57 -4.86 -11.57
CA ILE A 132 2.64 -5.74 -11.07
C ILE A 132 3.91 -5.58 -11.91
N ASP A 133 3.79 -5.55 -13.25
CA ASP A 133 4.93 -5.30 -14.14
C ASP A 133 5.61 -3.95 -13.83
N TYR A 134 4.81 -2.91 -13.59
CA TYR A 134 5.33 -1.61 -13.19
C TYR A 134 6.06 -1.69 -11.85
N ALA A 135 5.49 -2.34 -10.84
CA ALA A 135 6.14 -2.53 -9.54
C ALA A 135 7.48 -3.30 -9.65
N ILE A 136 7.52 -4.38 -10.45
CA ILE A 136 8.74 -5.13 -10.74
C ILE A 136 9.79 -4.22 -11.39
N SER A 137 9.39 -3.40 -12.37
CA SER A 137 10.29 -2.48 -13.07
C SER A 137 10.90 -1.41 -12.16
N LYS A 138 10.28 -1.17 -10.99
CA LYS A 138 10.74 -0.24 -9.97
C LYS A 138 11.56 -0.91 -8.87
N GLU A 139 11.82 -2.21 -9.00
CA GLU A 139 12.61 -3.01 -8.05
C GLU A 139 12.11 -2.86 -6.60
N VAL A 140 10.79 -2.84 -6.40
CA VAL A 140 10.20 -2.65 -5.07
C VAL A 140 10.46 -3.85 -4.16
N ASP A 141 10.65 -3.59 -2.87
CA ASP A 141 10.81 -4.65 -1.87
C ASP A 141 9.46 -5.33 -1.58
N ILE A 142 8.37 -4.55 -1.57
CA ILE A 142 7.04 -4.99 -1.16
C ILE A 142 6.00 -4.49 -2.17
N ILE A 143 5.07 -5.37 -2.55
CA ILE A 143 3.86 -5.07 -3.30
C ILE A 143 2.68 -5.36 -2.37
N ASN A 144 1.88 -4.35 -2.08
CA ASN A 144 0.64 -4.48 -1.32
C ASN A 144 -0.55 -4.48 -2.28
N MET A 145 -1.39 -5.51 -2.19
CA MET A 145 -2.63 -5.64 -2.96
C MET A 145 -3.76 -6.01 -1.99
N SER A 146 -4.45 -5.03 -1.43
CA SER A 146 -5.52 -5.25 -0.45
C SER A 146 -6.86 -5.52 -1.13
N PHE A 147 -6.86 -6.44 -2.10
CA PHE A 147 -8.02 -6.88 -2.86
C PHE A 147 -7.80 -8.32 -3.36
N GLY A 148 -8.90 -9.01 -3.67
CA GLY A 148 -8.82 -10.38 -4.13
C GLY A 148 -9.99 -10.77 -5.02
N SER A 149 -9.88 -11.94 -5.64
CA SER A 149 -10.91 -12.54 -6.48
C SER A 149 -11.08 -14.01 -6.15
N PHE A 150 -12.32 -14.52 -6.23
CA PHE A 150 -12.61 -15.95 -6.13
C PHE A 150 -12.35 -16.70 -7.45
N VAL A 151 -12.02 -15.98 -8.52
CA VAL A 151 -11.73 -16.54 -9.84
C VAL A 151 -10.23 -16.40 -10.12
N SER A 152 -9.59 -17.54 -10.38
CA SER A 152 -8.16 -17.60 -10.75
C SER A 152 -7.91 -16.95 -12.10
N ASN A 153 -6.77 -16.27 -12.24
CA ASN A 153 -6.29 -15.71 -13.50
C ASN A 153 -4.81 -16.06 -13.67
N SER A 154 -4.49 -16.88 -14.67
CA SER A 154 -3.13 -17.38 -14.89
C SER A 154 -2.11 -16.28 -15.19
N ASP A 155 -2.52 -15.19 -15.83
CA ASP A 155 -1.62 -14.10 -16.17
C ASP A 155 -1.21 -13.33 -14.91
N ILE A 156 -2.17 -13.08 -14.01
CA ILE A 156 -1.90 -12.47 -12.70
C ILE A 156 -1.02 -13.41 -11.85
N GLU A 157 -1.35 -14.70 -11.81
CA GLU A 157 -0.55 -15.70 -11.07
C GLU A 157 0.90 -15.74 -11.57
N ASN A 158 1.10 -15.76 -12.88
CA ASN A 158 2.43 -15.72 -13.49
C ASN A 158 3.20 -14.46 -13.10
N GLN A 159 2.54 -13.30 -13.07
CA GLN A 159 3.19 -12.06 -12.67
C GLN A 159 3.54 -12.00 -11.18
N ILE A 160 2.70 -12.55 -10.31
CA ILE A 160 3.02 -12.71 -8.89
C ILE A 160 4.29 -13.57 -8.74
N GLN A 161 4.37 -14.70 -9.45
CA GLN A 161 5.57 -15.54 -9.43
C GLN A 161 6.81 -14.82 -9.98
N LEU A 162 6.65 -13.99 -11.01
CA LEU A 162 7.75 -13.18 -11.55
C LEU A 162 8.23 -12.15 -10.53
N ALA A 163 7.33 -11.44 -9.85
CA ALA A 163 7.67 -10.49 -8.80
C ALA A 163 8.40 -11.16 -7.63
N ILE A 164 7.94 -12.32 -7.17
CA ILE A 164 8.62 -13.10 -6.12
C ILE A 164 10.04 -13.49 -6.56
N LYS A 165 10.20 -13.93 -7.82
CA LYS A 165 11.52 -14.26 -8.37
C LYS A 165 12.45 -13.03 -8.47
N ASN A 166 11.89 -11.84 -8.62
CA ASN A 166 12.63 -10.57 -8.59
C ASN A 166 12.82 -10.01 -7.16
N ASN A 167 12.55 -10.81 -6.12
CA ASN A 167 12.70 -10.49 -4.70
C ASN A 167 11.69 -9.49 -4.14
N SER A 168 10.55 -9.28 -4.81
CA SER A 168 9.43 -8.54 -4.22
C SER A 168 8.59 -9.46 -3.35
N PHE A 169 8.18 -8.97 -2.18
CA PHE A 169 7.26 -9.64 -1.26
C PHE A 169 5.81 -9.16 -1.49
N PHE A 170 4.80 -10.02 -1.29
CA PHE A 170 3.39 -9.65 -1.42
C PHE A 170 2.69 -9.58 -0.07
N ALA A 171 2.06 -8.44 0.22
CA ALA A 171 1.21 -8.21 1.39
C ALA A 171 -0.26 -8.03 0.97
N ASP A 172 -1.17 -8.51 1.82
CA ASP A 172 -2.64 -8.38 1.73
C ASP A 172 -3.19 -7.89 3.09
#